data_AF-A0A957GKT1-F1
#
_entry.id   AF-A0A957GKT1-F1
#
_cell.length_a   1.000
_cell.length_b   1.000
_cell.length_c   1.000
_cell.angle_alpha   90.00
_cell.angle_beta   90.00
_cell.angle_gamma   90.00
#
_symmetry.space_group_name_H-M   'P 1'
#
loop_
_entity.id
_entity.type
_entity.pdbx_description
1 polymer ?
#
loop_
_entity_poly.entity_id
_entity_poly.type
_entity_poly.pdbx_seq_one_letter_code
_entity_poly.pdbx_strand_id
1 'polypeptide(L)'
;MQCVLLKANHIDGIVFDLEDLAQYLNQLTDPRDKRGKVYDLGTILSMIVLARLSGQDKPYGIFEWIKNRQEALVAIFSLKRKQTPCLNTLRTILGEVVSLDELEKA
;
A
#
# COMPACT_ATOMS: atom_id res chain seq x y z
N MET A 1 2.40 -0.11 -16.42
CA MET A 1 1.07 0.51 -16.23
C MET A 1 0.00 -0.55 -16.02
N GLN A 2 -0.26 -0.90 -14.76
CA GLN A 2 -1.43 -1.66 -14.35
C GLN A 2 -2.32 -0.73 -13.53
N CYS A 3 -3.55 -0.49 -13.99
CA CYS A 3 -4.49 0.45 -13.37
C CYS A 3 -5.62 -0.28 -12.65
N VAL A 4 -6.18 0.33 -11.60
CA VAL A 4 -7.42 -0.15 -10.95
C VAL A 4 -8.58 0.74 -11.38
N LEU A 5 -9.72 0.11 -11.69
CA LEU A 5 -10.95 0.84 -11.98
C LEU A 5 -11.72 1.03 -10.65
N LEU A 6 -11.81 2.28 -10.21
CA LEU A 6 -12.63 2.65 -9.07
C LEU A 6 -14.00 3.11 -9.58
N LYS A 7 -15.05 2.35 -9.27
CA LYS A 7 -16.42 2.72 -9.64
C LYS A 7 -17.01 3.63 -8.57
N ALA A 8 -17.13 4.92 -8.86
CA ALA A 8 -17.88 5.85 -8.03
C ALA A 8 -19.38 5.67 -8.31
N ASN A 9 -20.23 5.76 -7.28
CA ASN A 9 -21.67 5.55 -7.41
C ASN A 9 -22.39 6.56 -8.33
N HIS A 10 -21.71 7.63 -8.76
CA HIS A 10 -22.29 8.75 -9.50
C HIS A 10 -21.44 9.25 -10.68
N ILE A 11 -20.38 8.53 -11.08
CA ILE A 11 -19.50 8.88 -12.22
C ILE A 11 -19.14 7.61 -12.99
N ASP A 12 -18.96 7.71 -14.31
CA ASP A 12 -18.24 6.69 -15.09
C ASP A 12 -16.87 6.46 -14.44
N GLY A 13 -16.51 5.19 -14.17
CA GLY A 13 -15.40 4.83 -13.29
C GLY A 13 -14.10 5.59 -13.57
N ILE A 14 -13.34 5.89 -12.51
CA ILE A 14 -12.07 6.60 -12.62
C ILE A 14 -10.96 5.56 -12.79
N VAL A 15 -10.09 5.79 -13.77
CA VAL A 15 -8.84 5.05 -13.92
C VAL A 15 -7.83 5.64 -12.94
N PHE A 16 -7.31 4.80 -12.06
CA PHE A 16 -6.33 5.21 -11.06
C PHE A 16 -5.04 4.42 -11.26
N ASP A 17 -3.92 5.14 -11.47
CA ASP A 17 -2.60 4.54 -11.61
C ASP A 17 -2.01 4.27 -10.21
N LEU A 18 -1.74 3.00 -9.93
CA LEU A 18 -1.17 2.59 -8.64
C LEU A 18 0.33 2.86 -8.56
N GLU A 19 1.00 3.00 -9.69
CA GLU A 19 2.42 3.35 -9.74
C GLU A 19 2.62 4.80 -9.30
N ASP A 20 1.79 5.72 -9.81
CA ASP A 20 1.80 7.12 -9.40
C ASP A 20 1.49 7.29 -7.90
N LEU A 21 0.49 6.55 -7.39
CA LEU A 21 0.19 6.55 -5.95
C LEU A 21 1.37 6.05 -5.13
N ALA A 22 1.99 4.94 -5.53
CA ALA A 22 3.14 4.40 -4.83
C ALA A 22 4.31 5.38 -4.87
N GLN A 23 4.58 6.02 -6.01
CA GLN A 23 5.65 7.01 -6.14
C GLN A 23 5.42 8.23 -5.26
N TYR A 24 4.19 8.75 -5.24
CA TYR A 24 3.81 9.86 -4.38
C TYR A 24 3.98 9.52 -2.90
N LEU A 25 3.44 8.38 -2.46
CA LEU A 25 3.56 7.94 -1.06
C LEU A 25 5.00 7.59 -0.66
N ASN A 26 5.88 7.31 -1.62
CA ASN A 26 7.29 7.04 -1.35
C ASN A 26 8.11 8.32 -1.06
N GLN A 27 7.50 9.51 -1.15
CA GLN A 27 8.11 10.77 -0.72
C GLN A 27 8.15 10.91 0.81
N LEU A 28 7.31 10.16 1.53
CA LEU A 28 7.31 10.13 2.99
C LEU A 28 8.63 9.59 3.54
N THR A 29 9.04 10.09 4.71
CA THR A 29 10.27 9.64 5.35
C THR A 29 10.12 8.18 5.76
N ASP A 30 11.04 7.32 5.31
CA ASP A 30 11.10 5.92 5.74
C ASP A 30 12.25 5.71 6.73
N PRO A 31 11.99 5.69 8.05
CA PRO A 31 13.00 5.56 9.09
C PRO A 31 13.48 4.12 9.28
N ARG A 32 12.91 3.14 8.56
CA ARG A 32 13.29 1.73 8.71
C ARG A 32 14.75 1.52 8.32
N ASP A 33 15.42 0.58 8.97
CA ASP A 33 16.77 0.19 8.59
C ASP A 33 16.80 -0.37 7.15
N LYS A 34 17.94 -0.23 6.46
CA LYS A 34 18.13 -0.75 5.09
C LYS A 34 17.77 -2.23 4.95
N ARG A 35 18.02 -3.05 5.97
CA ARG A 35 17.63 -4.47 5.98
C ARG A 35 16.11 -4.67 6.06
N GLY A 36 15.38 -3.72 6.66
CA GLY A 36 13.92 -3.70 6.75
C GLY A 36 13.22 -3.15 5.50
N LYS A 37 13.94 -2.50 4.59
CA LYS A 37 13.42 -1.96 3.31
C LYS A 37 13.41 -3.00 2.20
N VAL A 38 12.81 -4.16 2.46
CA VAL A 38 12.56 -5.19 1.43
C VAL A 38 11.55 -4.70 0.40
N TYR A 39 10.60 -3.87 0.85
CA TYR A 39 9.60 -3.20 0.03
C TYR A 39 9.66 -1.71 0.27
N ASP A 40 9.58 -0.92 -0.80
CA ASP A 40 9.50 0.53 -0.73
C ASP A 40 8.25 0.97 0.06
N LEU A 41 8.36 2.08 0.80
CA LEU A 41 7.31 2.54 1.70
C LEU A 41 6.00 2.80 0.95
N GLY A 42 6.09 3.51 -0.18
CA GLY A 42 4.92 3.84 -0.99
C GLY A 42 4.15 2.62 -1.52
N THR A 43 4.86 1.54 -1.84
CA THR A 43 4.27 0.26 -2.25
C THR A 43 3.46 -0.38 -1.11
N ILE A 44 4.01 -0.41 0.11
CA ILE A 44 3.29 -0.95 1.28
C ILE A 44 2.06 -0.08 1.58
N LEU A 45 2.21 1.24 1.56
CA LEU A 45 1.12 2.16 1.84
C LEU A 45 0.01 2.07 0.80
N SER A 46 0.35 1.89 -0.48
CA SER A 46 -0.64 1.67 -1.53
C SER A 46 -1.46 0.40 -1.28
N MET A 47 -0.82 -0.71 -0.87
CA MET A 47 -1.54 -1.94 -0.50
C MET A 47 -2.47 -1.73 0.71
N ILE A 48 -2.02 -0.94 1.70
CA ILE A 48 -2.82 -0.58 2.88
C ILE A 48 -4.05 0.25 2.47
N VAL A 49 -3.88 1.25 1.60
CA VAL A 49 -4.97 2.08 1.08
C VAL A 49 -6.01 1.22 0.37
N LEU A 50 -5.58 0.33 -0.52
CA LEU A 50 -6.49 -0.59 -1.23
C LEU A 50 -7.28 -1.50 -0.28
N ALA A 51 -6.63 -2.01 0.77
CA ALA A 51 -7.30 -2.81 1.79
C ALA A 51 -8.32 -1.97 2.59
N ARG A 52 -7.98 -0.74 2.98
CA ARG A 52 -8.89 0.17 3.67
C ARG A 52 -10.10 0.56 2.82
N LEU A 53 -9.90 0.85 1.53
CA LEU A 53 -10.99 1.10 0.58
C LEU A 53 -11.93 -0.12 0.43
N SER A 54 -11.42 -1.32 0.72
CA SER A 54 -12.20 -2.56 0.78
C SER A 54 -12.80 -2.85 2.17
N GLY A 55 -12.83 -1.86 3.06
CA GLY A 55 -13.42 -1.96 4.41
C GLY A 55 -12.53 -2.62 5.47
N GLN A 56 -11.21 -2.75 5.23
CA GLN A 56 -10.30 -3.35 6.20
C GLN A 56 -9.57 -2.29 7.05
N ASP A 57 -9.97 -2.13 8.30
CA ASP A 57 -9.37 -1.11 9.19
C ASP A 57 -8.34 -1.65 10.18
N LYS A 58 -8.44 -2.94 10.55
CA LYS A 58 -7.52 -3.55 11.51
C LYS A 58 -6.29 -4.12 10.80
N PRO A 59 -5.07 -4.06 11.38
CA PRO A 59 -3.86 -4.60 10.76
C PRO A 59 -3.99 -6.06 10.28
N TYR A 60 -4.71 -6.89 11.04
CA TYR A 60 -4.97 -8.28 10.66
C TYR A 60 -5.87 -8.40 9.41
N GLY A 61 -6.95 -7.60 9.33
CA GLY A 61 -7.83 -7.59 8.16
C GLY A 61 -7.11 -7.08 6.90
N ILE A 62 -6.27 -6.06 7.07
CA ILE A 62 -5.40 -5.55 5.99
C ILE A 62 -4.45 -6.64 5.51
N PHE A 63 -3.78 -7.34 6.43
CA PHE A 63 -2.88 -8.45 6.11
C PHE A 63 -3.59 -9.57 5.33
N GLU A 64 -4.74 -10.04 5.83
CA GLU A 64 -5.51 -11.11 5.18
C GLU A 64 -5.97 -10.70 3.79
N TRP A 65 -6.44 -9.46 3.64
CA TRP A 65 -6.88 -8.92 2.35
C TRP A 65 -5.74 -8.87 1.32
N ILE A 66 -4.55 -8.42 1.74
CA ILE A 66 -3.33 -8.38 0.93
C ILE A 66 -2.90 -9.79 0.56
N LYS A 67 -2.86 -10.70 1.55
CA LYS A 67 -2.41 -12.08 1.35
C LYS A 67 -3.30 -12.85 0.38
N ASN A 68 -4.62 -12.70 0.50
CA ASN A 68 -5.59 -13.30 -0.42
C ASN A 68 -5.49 -12.76 -1.85
N ARG A 69 -4.80 -11.63 -2.05
CA ARG A 69 -4.56 -11.00 -3.36
C ARG A 69 -3.08 -10.95 -3.73
N GLN A 70 -2.25 -11.79 -3.09
CA GLN A 70 -0.79 -11.72 -3.24
C GLN A 70 -0.35 -11.78 -4.70
N GLU A 71 -0.88 -12.70 -5.50
CA GLU A 71 -0.48 -12.85 -6.89
C GLU A 71 -0.75 -11.59 -7.71
N ALA A 72 -1.94 -11.01 -7.58
CA ALA A 72 -2.31 -9.76 -8.22
C ALA A 72 -1.42 -8.60 -7.75
N LEU A 73 -1.20 -8.45 -6.45
CA LEU A 73 -0.39 -7.36 -5.90
C LEU A 73 1.09 -7.49 -6.26
N VAL A 74 1.63 -8.72 -6.32
CA VAL A 74 3.00 -8.98 -6.80
C VAL A 74 3.14 -8.54 -8.26
N ALA A 75 2.14 -8.82 -9.11
CA ALA A 75 2.14 -8.42 -10.51
C ALA A 75 1.99 -6.90 -10.69
N ILE A 76 1.06 -6.28 -9.96
CA ILE A 76 0.78 -4.84 -9.99
C ILE A 76 2.01 -4.02 -9.60
N PHE A 77 2.61 -4.33 -8.47
CA PHE A 77 3.75 -3.57 -7.95
C PHE A 77 5.11 -4.11 -8.44
N SER A 78 5.11 -5.08 -9.36
CA SER A 78 6.33 -5.71 -9.90
C SER A 78 7.33 -6.10 -8.81
N LEU A 79 6.83 -6.72 -7.72
CA LEU A 79 7.65 -6.98 -6.54
C LEU A 79 8.79 -7.95 -6.85
N LYS A 80 10.03 -7.53 -6.57
CA LYS A 80 11.24 -8.37 -6.73
C LYS A 80 11.10 -9.69 -5.98
N ARG A 81 10.53 -9.62 -4.77
CA ARG A 81 10.16 -10.79 -3.99
C ARG A 81 8.71 -11.14 -4.30
N LYS A 82 8.45 -12.37 -4.73
CA LYS A 82 7.10 -12.90 -5.03
C LYS A 82 6.24 -13.16 -3.78
N GLN A 83 6.32 -12.28 -2.78
CA GLN A 83 5.62 -12.36 -1.50
C GLN A 83 5.23 -10.96 -1.05
N THR A 84 4.10 -10.86 -0.35
CA THR A 84 3.63 -9.60 0.25
C THR A 84 4.23 -9.37 1.65
N PRO A 85 4.20 -8.13 2.17
CA PRO A 85 4.64 -7.83 3.53
C PRO A 85 3.91 -8.68 4.59
N CYS A 86 4.62 -9.10 5.63
CA CYS A 86 4.00 -9.83 6.73
C CYS A 86 3.20 -8.88 7.65
N LEU A 87 2.32 -9.46 8.48
CA LEU A 87 1.52 -8.70 9.46
C LEU A 87 2.38 -7.79 10.36
N ASN A 88 3.58 -8.23 10.75
CA ASN A 88 4.44 -7.41 11.59
C ASN A 88 4.95 -6.16 10.86
N THR A 89 5.24 -6.27 9.56
CA THR A 89 5.61 -5.12 8.74
C THR A 89 4.47 -4.11 8.70
N LEU A 90 3.23 -4.57 8.53
CA LEU A 90 2.05 -3.69 8.51
C LEU A 90 1.81 -3.00 9.85
N ARG A 91 2.02 -3.71 10.98
CA ARG A 91 1.94 -3.13 12.33
C ARG A 91 2.96 -2.03 12.54
N THR A 92 4.23 -2.28 12.21
CA THR A 92 5.30 -1.27 12.31
C THR A 92 4.98 -0.06 11.44
N ILE A 93 4.54 -0.27 10.20
CA ILE A 93 4.25 0.83 9.29
C ILE A 93 3.12 1.71 9.82
N LEU A 94 2.01 1.09 10.25
CA LEU A 94 0.83 1.80 10.75
C LEU A 94 1.03 2.43 12.14
N GLY A 95 1.95 1.92 12.96
CA GLY A 95 2.16 2.38 14.33
C GLY A 95 3.31 3.36 14.50
N GLU A 96 4.35 3.27 13.67
CA GLU A 96 5.65 3.91 13.96
C GLU A 96 6.24 4.67 12.78
N VAL A 97 5.92 4.30 11.55
CA VAL A 97 6.61 4.83 10.36
C VAL A 97 5.88 6.01 9.73
N VAL A 98 4.55 5.97 9.65
CA VAL A 98 3.79 7.06 9.01
C VAL A 98 3.55 8.19 10.01
N SER A 99 4.20 9.34 9.76
CA SER A 99 3.89 10.58 10.46
C SER A 99 2.62 11.22 9.88
N LEU A 100 1.63 11.48 10.73
CA LEU A 100 0.41 12.19 10.33
C LEU A 100 0.73 13.60 9.82
N ASP A 101 1.66 14.30 10.48
CA ASP A 101 2.05 15.67 10.11
C ASP A 101 2.74 15.74 8.74
N GLU A 102 3.48 14.69 8.34
CA GLU A 102 4.09 14.63 7.01
C GLU A 102 3.02 14.33 5.95
N LEU A 103 2.08 13.43 6.25
CA LEU A 103 1.03 13.03 5.33
C LEU A 103 0.07 14.18 4.97
N GLU A 104 -0.26 15.04 5.94
CA GLU A 104 -1.15 16.20 5.70
C GLU A 104 -0.49 17.34 4.91
N LYS A 105 0.85 17.35 4.81
CA LYS A 105 1.61 18.40 4.11
C LYS A 105 2.08 18.00 2.71
N ALA A 106 2.10 16.70 2.41
CA ALA A 106 2.42 16.16 1.09
C ALA A 106 1.32 16.52 0.08
#